data_AF-A0A662ICI6-F1
#
_entry.id   AF-A0A662ICI6-F1
#
_cell.length_a   1.000
_cell.length_b   1.000
_cell.length_c   1.000
_cell.angle_alpha   90.00
_cell.angle_beta   90.00
_cell.angle_gamma   90.00
#
_symmetry.space_group_name_H-M   'P 1'
#
loop_
_entity.id
_entity.type
_entity.pdbx_description
1 polymer ?
#
loop_
_entity_poly.entity_id
_entity_poly.type
_entity_poly.pdbx_seq_one_letter_code
_entity_poly.pdbx_strand_id
1 'polypeptide(L)'
;MAQKTTTYLVIGLVVGLIIGAIIGVAVAPPKGVPKEEYDKVKSQLEELQAKYDALKSVLGTLPEDGVIKLSAWSAGSPVDYYRAENLKRAAKVLEALLRAAGLNVKIEIDSYYEHVSDWGAWKSKFVAAYEAGEAPDIISGIDMAEAAEAGWIIPLDEYIEKYSDMLKDIPDYLWDACKYKGKIWGVPQDVASQVFYYRKDVLREMGWSEEEVEALADKIAAGEVTWDDLMKIAKEAMERGLVEWGFYHRPNWGTSLEIPYYEAGGEFYDLETGKLVLDKKALK
;
A
#
# COMPACT_ATOMS: atom_id res chain seq x y z
N MET A 1 3.69 -14.61 -7.37
CA MET A 1 5.14 -14.29 -7.43
C MET A 1 5.69 -14.20 -8.86
N ALA A 2 5.14 -14.91 -9.85
CA ALA A 2 5.66 -14.88 -11.22
C ALA A 2 5.47 -13.55 -11.98
N GLN A 3 4.49 -12.72 -11.60
CA GLN A 3 4.10 -11.51 -12.36
C GLN A 3 4.93 -10.26 -12.00
N LYS A 4 5.45 -10.16 -10.76
CA LYS A 4 6.25 -9.00 -10.29
C LYS A 4 7.69 -9.01 -10.82
N THR A 5 8.28 -10.20 -10.99
CA THR A 5 9.58 -10.34 -11.63
C THR A 5 9.52 -9.89 -13.09
N THR A 6 8.37 -10.09 -13.74
CA THR A 6 8.12 -9.67 -15.13
C THR A 6 8.11 -8.16 -15.29
N THR A 7 7.53 -7.35 -14.38
CA THR A 7 7.49 -5.89 -14.55
C THR A 7 8.87 -5.24 -14.42
N TYR A 8 9.69 -5.62 -13.43
CA TYR A 8 11.06 -5.10 -13.31
C TYR A 8 12.00 -5.67 -14.37
N LEU A 9 11.78 -6.91 -14.83
CA LEU A 9 12.47 -7.44 -16.01
C LEU A 9 12.06 -6.69 -17.27
N VAL A 10 10.79 -6.34 -17.43
CA VAL A 10 10.28 -5.57 -18.58
C VAL A 10 10.82 -4.15 -18.54
N ILE A 11 10.85 -3.46 -17.40
CA ILE A 11 11.48 -2.14 -17.26
C ILE A 11 13.00 -2.23 -17.50
N GLY A 12 13.67 -3.26 -16.98
CA GLY A 12 15.09 -3.50 -17.25
C GLY A 12 15.39 -3.86 -18.71
N LEU A 13 14.52 -4.62 -19.37
CA LEU A 13 14.58 -4.94 -20.80
C LEU A 13 14.26 -3.72 -21.65
N VAL A 14 13.30 -2.90 -21.24
CA VAL A 14 12.90 -1.65 -21.87
C VAL A 14 14.05 -0.65 -21.78
N VAL A 15 14.65 -0.46 -20.61
CA VAL A 15 15.82 0.40 -20.45
C VAL A 15 17.04 -0.18 -21.19
N GLY A 16 17.25 -1.50 -21.15
CA GLY A 16 18.32 -2.17 -21.89
C GLY A 16 18.17 -2.12 -23.41
N LEU A 17 16.93 -2.21 -23.92
CA LEU A 17 16.58 -2.10 -25.34
C LEU A 17 16.55 -0.64 -25.80
N ILE A 18 16.17 0.32 -24.96
CA ILE A 18 16.30 1.77 -25.23
C ILE A 18 17.79 2.12 -25.35
N ILE A 19 18.62 1.69 -24.39
CA ILE A 19 20.07 1.92 -24.45
C ILE A 19 20.69 1.21 -25.66
N GLY A 20 20.26 -0.02 -25.96
CA GLY A 20 20.70 -0.78 -27.13
C GLY A 20 20.22 -0.20 -28.47
N ALA A 21 19.03 0.40 -28.52
CA ALA A 21 18.45 1.01 -29.73
C ALA A 21 18.98 2.42 -29.98
N ILE A 22 19.23 3.21 -28.92
CA ILE A 22 19.92 4.52 -28.98
C ILE A 22 21.36 4.36 -29.49
N ILE A 23 22.04 3.27 -29.13
CA ILE A 23 23.38 2.94 -29.66
C ILE A 23 23.29 2.27 -31.05
N GLY A 24 22.13 1.69 -31.40
CA GLY A 24 22.04 0.67 -32.45
C GLY A 24 21.33 1.02 -33.77
N VAL A 25 20.36 1.93 -33.85
CA VAL A 25 19.56 2.04 -35.11
C VAL A 25 19.19 3.47 -35.50
N ALA A 26 20.07 4.06 -36.31
CA ALA A 26 19.71 4.95 -37.41
C ALA A 26 20.01 4.29 -38.78
N VAL A 27 19.85 2.96 -38.90
CA VAL A 27 20.25 2.21 -40.10
C VAL A 27 19.10 1.31 -40.57
N ALA A 28 18.91 1.25 -41.89
CA ALA A 28 17.89 0.48 -42.62
C ALA A 28 17.63 -0.95 -42.07
N PRO A 29 16.44 -1.56 -42.32
CA PRO A 29 16.09 -2.88 -41.80
C PRO A 29 17.23 -3.89 -42.04
N PRO A 30 17.68 -4.61 -41.00
CA PRO A 30 18.75 -5.60 -41.15
C PRO A 30 18.33 -6.64 -42.19
N LYS A 31 19.23 -6.98 -43.12
CA LYS A 31 18.96 -8.02 -44.13
C LYS A 31 18.55 -9.33 -43.44
N GLY A 32 17.33 -9.80 -43.68
CA GLY A 32 16.81 -11.08 -43.19
C GLY A 32 15.75 -11.00 -42.09
N VAL A 33 15.42 -9.80 -41.58
CA VAL A 33 14.34 -9.63 -40.60
C VAL A 33 12.99 -9.49 -41.33
N PRO A 34 11.96 -10.29 -40.98
CA PRO A 34 10.61 -10.13 -41.51
C PRO A 34 10.07 -8.72 -41.24
N LYS A 35 9.44 -8.11 -42.25
CA LYS A 35 8.91 -6.74 -42.17
C LYS A 35 7.96 -6.55 -40.97
N GLU A 36 7.14 -7.54 -40.69
CA GLU A 36 6.18 -7.53 -39.58
C GLU A 36 6.85 -7.50 -38.20
N GLU A 37 7.98 -8.20 -38.04
CA GLU A 37 8.77 -8.19 -36.81
C GLU A 37 9.50 -6.85 -36.63
N TYR A 38 10.02 -6.28 -37.73
CA TYR A 38 10.60 -4.93 -37.74
C TYR A 38 9.56 -3.85 -37.39
N ASP A 39 8.39 -3.89 -38.00
CA ASP A 39 7.32 -2.90 -37.77
C ASP A 39 6.80 -2.98 -36.31
N LYS A 40 6.73 -4.19 -35.74
CA LYS A 40 6.38 -4.39 -34.32
C LYS A 40 7.43 -3.79 -33.37
N VAL A 41 8.72 -4.09 -33.60
CA VAL A 41 9.81 -3.54 -32.77
C VAL A 41 9.88 -2.01 -32.91
N LYS A 42 9.67 -1.48 -34.11
CA LYS A 42 9.62 -0.04 -34.36
C LYS A 42 8.46 0.62 -33.61
N SER A 43 7.26 0.05 -33.68
CA SER A 43 6.10 0.56 -32.94
C SER A 43 6.32 0.54 -31.42
N GLN A 44 6.96 -0.53 -30.90
CA GLN A 44 7.34 -0.60 -29.49
C GLN A 44 8.36 0.47 -29.13
N LEU A 45 9.38 0.69 -29.97
CA LEU A 45 10.39 1.74 -29.76
C LEU A 45 9.77 3.13 -29.76
N GLU A 46 8.85 3.42 -30.70
CA GLU A 46 8.14 4.70 -30.77
C GLU A 46 7.27 4.94 -29.52
N GLU A 47 6.56 3.91 -29.05
CA GLU A 47 5.79 3.97 -27.79
C GLU A 47 6.71 4.22 -26.58
N LEU A 48 7.87 3.58 -26.57
CA LEU A 48 8.84 3.67 -25.48
C LEU A 48 9.57 5.01 -25.46
N GLN A 49 9.88 5.54 -26.65
CA GLN A 49 10.44 6.87 -26.84
C GLN A 49 9.44 7.93 -26.36
N ALA A 50 8.15 7.79 -26.68
CA ALA A 50 7.11 8.68 -26.17
C ALA A 50 7.01 8.64 -24.63
N LYS A 51 7.07 7.45 -24.03
CA LYS A 51 7.10 7.30 -22.56
C LYS A 51 8.36 7.89 -21.95
N TYR A 52 9.51 7.74 -22.61
CA TYR A 52 10.78 8.32 -22.21
C TYR A 52 10.76 9.85 -22.26
N ASP A 53 10.26 10.42 -23.35
CA ASP A 53 10.14 11.87 -23.52
C ASP A 53 9.10 12.46 -22.55
N ALA A 54 7.99 11.75 -22.29
CA ALA A 54 7.02 12.09 -21.25
C ALA A 54 7.68 12.08 -19.87
N LEU A 55 8.40 11.01 -19.52
CA LEU A 55 9.17 10.92 -18.28
C LEU A 55 10.18 12.06 -18.17
N LYS A 56 10.92 12.37 -19.24
CA LYS A 56 11.89 13.48 -19.26
C LYS A 56 11.22 14.85 -19.06
N SER A 57 10.03 15.05 -19.62
CA SER A 57 9.26 16.29 -19.45
C SER A 57 8.76 16.48 -18.02
N VAL A 58 8.44 15.38 -17.35
CA VAL A 58 8.02 15.32 -15.94
C VAL A 58 9.19 15.56 -14.99
N LEU A 59 10.40 15.15 -15.39
CA LEU A 59 11.66 15.22 -14.62
C LEU A 59 12.46 16.52 -14.82
N GLY A 60 12.07 17.41 -15.73
CA GLY A 60 12.78 18.66 -16.06
C GLY A 60 12.93 19.68 -14.92
N THR A 61 12.43 19.35 -13.73
CA THR A 61 12.59 20.13 -12.49
C THR A 61 13.79 19.68 -11.64
N LEU A 62 14.49 18.61 -12.03
CA LEU A 62 15.62 18.05 -11.29
C LEU A 62 16.96 18.54 -11.88
N PRO A 63 18.01 18.69 -11.05
CA PRO A 63 19.33 19.02 -11.55
C PRO A 63 19.89 17.89 -12.43
N GLU A 64 20.69 18.24 -13.44
CA GLU A 64 21.33 17.26 -14.34
C GLU A 64 22.29 16.32 -13.58
N ASP A 65 22.96 16.86 -12.56
CA ASP A 65 23.86 16.16 -11.64
C ASP A 65 23.59 16.62 -10.20
N GLY A 66 23.66 15.70 -9.24
CA GLY A 66 23.61 16.09 -7.82
C GLY A 66 23.17 15.00 -6.85
N VAL A 67 23.05 15.39 -5.58
CA VAL A 67 22.53 14.55 -4.51
C VAL A 67 21.29 15.21 -3.92
N ILE A 68 20.16 14.52 -3.98
CA ILE A 68 18.94 14.87 -3.27
C ILE A 68 18.94 14.08 -1.96
N LYS A 69 18.80 14.79 -0.84
CA LYS A 69 18.70 14.21 0.49
C LYS A 69 17.28 14.34 0.99
N LEU A 70 16.70 13.24 1.43
CA LEU A 70 15.38 13.18 2.03
C LEU A 70 15.48 12.48 3.37
N SER A 71 14.65 12.92 4.30
CA SER A 71 14.47 12.32 5.62
C SER A 71 13.10 11.64 5.66
N ALA A 72 13.04 10.48 6.31
CA ALA A 72 11.79 9.75 6.44
C ALA A 72 11.65 9.13 7.82
N TRP A 73 10.50 9.31 8.47
CA TRP A 73 10.20 8.65 9.74
C TRP A 73 9.09 7.63 9.54
N SER A 74 9.28 6.45 10.09
CA SER A 74 8.30 5.38 10.02
C SER A 74 8.13 4.69 11.36
N ALA A 75 6.92 4.22 11.63
CA ALA A 75 6.56 3.56 12.87
C ALA A 75 5.69 2.32 12.63
N GLY A 76 5.76 1.37 13.56
CA GLY A 76 4.92 0.17 13.54
C GLY A 76 5.31 -0.90 14.55
N SER A 77 4.88 -2.13 14.29
CA SER A 77 5.22 -3.33 15.06
C SER A 77 6.69 -3.74 14.85
N PRO A 78 7.26 -4.69 15.62
CA PRO A 78 8.67 -5.05 15.46
C PRO A 78 9.05 -5.55 14.06
N VAL A 79 8.06 -5.97 13.25
CA VAL A 79 8.26 -6.53 11.91
C VAL A 79 7.99 -5.54 10.77
N ASP A 80 7.50 -4.33 11.05
CA ASP A 80 7.13 -3.35 10.02
C ASP A 80 8.29 -2.43 9.60
N TYR A 81 9.54 -2.78 9.93
CA TYR A 81 10.72 -1.97 9.57
C TYR A 81 10.91 -1.78 8.05
N TYR A 82 10.28 -2.64 7.24
CA TYR A 82 10.21 -2.47 5.79
C TYR A 82 9.52 -1.18 5.35
N ARG A 83 8.73 -0.55 6.21
CA ARG A 83 8.16 0.78 5.95
C ARG A 83 9.25 1.83 5.66
N ALA A 84 10.36 1.77 6.40
CA ALA A 84 11.52 2.62 6.18
C ALA A 84 12.42 2.09 5.04
N GLU A 85 12.74 0.79 5.05
CA GLU A 85 13.68 0.19 4.09
C GLU A 85 13.16 0.22 2.64
N ASN A 86 11.85 0.15 2.43
CA ASN A 86 11.25 0.23 1.10
C ASN A 86 11.45 1.61 0.46
N LEU A 87 11.56 2.68 1.24
CA LEU A 87 11.88 4.01 0.70
C LEU A 87 13.28 4.01 0.09
N LYS A 88 14.28 3.47 0.79
CA LYS A 88 15.64 3.33 0.27
C LYS A 88 15.67 2.50 -1.02
N ARG A 89 14.87 1.44 -1.10
CA ARG A 89 14.73 0.63 -2.32
C ARG A 89 14.08 1.43 -3.46
N ALA A 90 13.03 2.19 -3.16
CA ALA A 90 12.36 3.06 -4.12
C ALA A 90 13.31 4.13 -4.67
N ALA A 91 14.16 4.73 -3.82
CA ALA A 91 15.22 5.66 -4.25
C ALA A 91 16.15 5.01 -5.28
N LYS A 92 16.56 3.75 -5.08
CA LYS A 92 17.41 3.04 -6.05
C LYS A 92 16.73 2.76 -7.38
N VAL A 93 15.43 2.46 -7.35
CA VAL A 93 14.65 2.34 -8.59
C VAL A 93 14.58 3.69 -9.31
N LEU A 94 14.29 4.77 -8.58
CA LEU A 94 14.19 6.10 -9.17
C LEU A 94 15.54 6.59 -9.72
N GLU A 95 16.65 6.40 -9.00
CA GLU A 95 18.01 6.69 -9.50
C GLU A 95 18.30 5.97 -10.83
N ALA A 96 17.87 4.71 -10.98
CA ALA A 96 18.06 3.97 -12.21
C ALA A 96 17.23 4.54 -13.37
N LEU A 97 15.98 4.95 -13.10
CA LEU A 97 15.12 5.61 -14.08
C LEU A 97 15.68 6.97 -14.51
N LEU A 98 16.16 7.77 -13.55
CA LEU A 98 16.79 9.07 -13.80
C LEU A 98 18.04 8.93 -14.67
N ARG A 99 18.90 7.94 -14.34
CA ARG A 99 20.11 7.65 -15.12
C ARG A 99 19.78 7.24 -16.54
N ALA A 100 18.74 6.43 -16.73
CA ALA A 100 18.27 6.07 -18.06
C ALA A 100 17.80 7.32 -18.85
N ALA A 101 17.20 8.30 -18.15
CA ALA A 101 16.79 9.60 -18.70
C ALA A 101 17.94 10.60 -18.95
N GLY A 102 19.19 10.21 -18.68
CA GLY A 102 20.37 11.08 -18.81
C GLY A 102 20.59 12.01 -17.63
N LEU A 103 19.86 11.84 -16.52
CA LEU A 103 20.04 12.58 -15.28
C LEU A 103 20.87 11.76 -14.29
N ASN A 104 22.00 12.29 -13.84
CA ASN A 104 22.88 11.61 -12.90
C ASN A 104 22.66 12.17 -11.48
N VAL A 105 21.46 11.93 -10.99
CA VAL A 105 21.01 12.30 -9.65
C VAL A 105 21.13 11.09 -8.72
N LYS A 106 21.72 11.30 -7.55
CA LYS A 106 21.71 10.36 -6.42
C LYS A 106 20.63 10.77 -5.43
N ILE A 107 19.92 9.80 -4.87
CA ILE A 107 18.89 10.00 -3.87
C ILE A 107 19.32 9.30 -2.59
N GLU A 108 19.59 10.09 -1.56
CA GLU A 108 19.95 9.62 -0.23
C GLU A 108 18.73 9.78 0.68
N ILE A 109 18.21 8.65 1.17
CA ILE A 109 17.11 8.65 2.14
C ILE A 109 17.65 8.28 3.52
N ASP A 110 17.63 9.26 4.42
CA ASP A 110 17.81 9.06 5.85
C ASP A 110 16.48 8.59 6.46
N SER A 111 16.22 7.28 6.33
CA SER A 111 15.00 6.67 6.85
C SER A 111 15.23 6.12 8.25
N TYR A 112 14.41 6.57 9.19
CA TYR A 112 14.33 6.13 10.57
C TYR A 112 13.09 5.25 10.80
N TYR A 113 13.25 4.18 11.58
CA TYR A 113 12.15 3.32 12.00
C TYR A 113 12.09 3.23 13.53
N GLU A 114 10.89 3.44 14.10
CA GLU A 114 10.62 3.27 15.52
C GLU A 114 9.58 2.16 15.74
N HIS A 115 9.90 1.21 16.61
CA HIS A 115 8.86 0.34 17.14
C HIS A 115 8.00 1.14 18.12
N VAL A 116 6.71 1.29 17.81
CA VAL A 116 5.81 2.14 18.59
C VAL A 116 4.73 1.28 19.27
N SER A 117 4.72 1.32 20.59
CA SER A 117 3.62 0.81 21.42
C SER A 117 2.70 1.93 21.94
N ASP A 118 3.19 3.18 21.94
CA ASP A 118 2.44 4.39 22.32
C ASP A 118 2.37 5.36 21.13
N TRP A 119 1.27 5.29 20.40
CA TRP A 119 1.01 6.14 19.24
C TRP A 119 0.83 7.62 19.60
N GLY A 120 0.42 7.93 20.84
CA GLY A 120 0.32 9.30 21.32
C GLY A 120 1.68 9.95 21.51
N ALA A 121 2.64 9.20 22.06
CA ALA A 121 4.03 9.63 22.18
C ALA A 121 4.69 9.82 20.80
N TRP A 122 4.48 8.88 19.87
CA TRP A 122 4.96 9.00 18.50
C TRP A 122 4.44 10.27 17.81
N LYS A 123 3.13 10.52 17.88
CA LYS A 123 2.54 11.75 17.35
C LYS A 123 3.14 12.99 18.01
N SER A 124 3.26 13.01 19.34
CA SER A 124 3.81 14.16 20.06
C SER A 124 5.24 14.48 19.65
N LYS A 125 6.06 13.45 19.40
CA LYS A 125 7.41 13.58 18.86
C LYS A 125 7.40 14.20 17.46
N PHE A 126 6.53 13.72 16.57
CA PHE A 126 6.38 14.30 15.23
C PHE A 126 5.94 15.77 15.28
N VAL A 127 4.93 16.10 16.09
CA VAL A 127 4.43 17.49 16.23
C VAL A 127 5.51 18.42 16.74
N ALA A 128 6.28 18.01 17.76
CA ALA A 128 7.40 18.81 18.26
C ALA A 128 8.47 19.06 17.19
N ALA A 129 8.79 18.04 16.38
CA ALA A 129 9.72 18.20 15.26
C ALA A 129 9.17 19.14 14.19
N TYR A 130 7.88 19.06 13.86
CA TYR A 130 7.22 19.95 12.92
C TYR A 130 7.26 21.41 13.38
N GLU A 131 6.91 21.67 14.65
CA GLU A 131 6.96 23.01 15.25
C GLU A 131 8.39 23.59 15.30
N ALA A 132 9.39 22.73 15.44
CA ALA A 132 10.81 23.10 15.40
C ALA A 132 11.35 23.33 13.98
N GLY A 133 10.59 23.00 12.92
CA GLY A 133 11.08 23.02 11.54
C GLY A 133 12.03 21.86 11.21
N GLU A 134 11.96 20.77 11.96
CA GLU A 134 12.80 19.57 11.87
C GLU A 134 12.00 18.31 11.52
N ALA A 135 10.75 18.45 11.07
CA ALA A 135 9.94 17.33 10.62
C ALA A 135 10.55 16.63 9.40
N PRO A 136 10.34 15.32 9.25
CA PRO A 136 10.83 14.58 8.09
C PRO A 136 10.07 14.95 6.82
N ASP A 137 10.69 14.71 5.66
CA ASP A 137 10.05 14.90 4.35
C ASP A 137 8.95 13.86 4.09
N ILE A 138 9.09 12.65 4.66
CA ILE A 138 8.12 11.55 4.55
C ILE A 138 7.81 11.00 5.94
N ILE A 139 6.53 10.87 6.28
CA ILE A 139 6.06 10.33 7.56
C ILE A 139 5.08 9.18 7.35
N SER A 140 5.19 8.13 8.16
CA SER A 140 4.15 7.11 8.33
C SER A 140 3.80 6.93 9.80
N GLY A 141 2.62 6.36 10.07
CA GLY A 141 2.16 6.09 11.43
C GLY A 141 1.57 7.29 12.18
N ILE A 142 1.06 8.29 11.46
CA ILE A 142 0.24 9.37 12.02
C ILE A 142 -1.17 9.31 11.42
N ASP A 143 -2.16 9.88 12.11
CA ASP A 143 -3.51 10.00 11.57
C ASP A 143 -3.54 11.01 10.42
N MET A 144 -3.99 10.56 9.24
CA MET A 144 -3.93 11.34 7.99
C MET A 144 -4.94 12.48 7.97
N ALA A 145 -6.16 12.29 8.51
CA ALA A 145 -7.17 13.33 8.57
C ALA A 145 -6.78 14.42 9.58
N GLU A 146 -6.26 14.02 10.75
CA GLU A 146 -5.72 14.95 11.74
C GLU A 146 -4.56 15.77 11.16
N ALA A 147 -3.62 15.10 10.49
CA ALA A 147 -2.46 15.76 9.89
C ALA A 147 -2.85 16.74 8.76
N ALA A 148 -3.88 16.40 7.97
CA ALA A 148 -4.44 17.28 6.96
C ALA A 148 -5.08 18.54 7.57
N GLU A 149 -5.93 18.38 8.60
CA GLU A 149 -6.56 19.52 9.29
C GLU A 149 -5.53 20.42 9.99
N ALA A 150 -4.49 19.83 10.56
CA ALA A 150 -3.41 20.56 11.24
C ALA A 150 -2.41 21.22 10.26
N GLY A 151 -2.49 20.90 8.97
CA GLY A 151 -1.58 21.43 7.95
C GLY A 151 -0.16 20.88 8.03
N TRP A 152 0.03 19.69 8.61
CA TRP A 152 1.34 19.03 8.73
C TRP A 152 1.78 18.33 7.44
N ILE A 153 0.82 17.98 6.58
CA ILE A 153 1.04 17.27 5.32
C ILE A 153 0.40 18.04 4.17
N ILE A 154 0.84 17.74 2.95
CA ILE A 154 0.33 18.35 1.72
C ILE A 154 -0.65 17.42 1.00
N PRO A 155 -1.63 17.97 0.25
CA PRO A 155 -2.42 17.17 -0.67
C PRO A 155 -1.54 16.67 -1.81
N LEU A 156 -1.86 15.48 -2.31
CA LEU A 156 -1.07 14.75 -3.29
C LEU A 156 -1.72 14.63 -4.68
N ASP A 157 -2.94 15.17 -4.87
CA ASP A 157 -3.74 14.99 -6.09
C ASP A 157 -2.95 15.32 -7.37
N GLU A 158 -2.31 16.50 -7.42
CA GLU A 158 -1.51 16.94 -8.57
C GLU A 158 -0.32 16.01 -8.86
N TYR A 159 0.30 15.47 -7.81
CA TYR A 159 1.43 14.56 -7.95
C TYR A 159 0.97 13.17 -8.39
N ILE A 160 -0.17 12.71 -7.89
CA ILE A 160 -0.77 11.42 -8.29
C ILE A 160 -1.19 11.48 -9.76
N GLU A 161 -1.78 12.58 -10.22
CA GLU A 161 -2.09 12.77 -11.64
C GLU A 161 -0.81 12.78 -12.48
N LYS A 162 0.18 13.59 -12.08
CA LYS A 162 1.46 13.75 -12.77
C LYS A 162 2.26 12.45 -12.86
N TYR A 163 2.23 11.61 -11.83
CA TYR A 163 2.99 10.36 -11.74
C TYR A 163 2.11 9.10 -11.81
N SER A 164 0.88 9.23 -12.31
CA SER A 164 -0.10 8.13 -12.41
C SER A 164 0.49 6.89 -13.09
N ASP A 165 1.40 7.09 -14.05
CA ASP A 165 2.07 6.01 -14.74
C ASP A 165 2.92 5.10 -13.84
N MET A 166 3.48 5.66 -12.76
CA MET A 166 4.27 4.95 -11.76
C MET A 166 3.42 4.32 -10.65
N LEU A 167 2.15 4.71 -10.57
CA LEU A 167 1.23 4.35 -9.49
C LEU A 167 0.18 3.30 -9.90
N LYS A 168 0.18 2.85 -11.17
CA LYS A 168 -0.78 1.90 -11.74
C LYS A 168 -0.89 0.56 -11.01
N ASP A 169 0.15 0.18 -10.28
CA ASP A 169 0.20 -1.08 -9.53
C ASP A 169 -0.57 -1.00 -8.20
N ILE A 170 -1.03 0.20 -7.79
CA ILE A 170 -1.88 0.41 -6.61
C ILE A 170 -3.34 0.23 -7.02
N PRO A 171 -4.08 -0.75 -6.46
CA PRO A 171 -5.50 -0.91 -6.73
C PRO A 171 -6.32 0.34 -6.43
N ASP A 172 -7.23 0.70 -7.33
CA ASP A 172 -7.98 1.96 -7.27
C ASP A 172 -8.71 2.19 -5.94
N TYR A 173 -9.31 1.13 -5.39
CA TYR A 173 -10.06 1.20 -4.14
C TYR A 173 -9.21 1.56 -2.91
N LEU A 174 -7.88 1.39 -2.97
CA LEU A 174 -7.00 1.75 -1.85
C LEU A 174 -6.81 3.26 -1.72
N TRP A 175 -7.02 4.02 -2.79
CA TRP A 175 -6.92 5.47 -2.74
C TRP A 175 -8.03 6.10 -1.90
N ASP A 176 -9.17 5.43 -1.74
CA ASP A 176 -10.26 5.91 -0.89
C ASP A 176 -9.84 5.98 0.59
N ALA A 177 -8.96 5.08 1.04
CA ALA A 177 -8.40 5.12 2.40
C ALA A 177 -7.48 6.33 2.65
N CYS A 178 -7.00 6.99 1.59
CA CYS A 178 -6.16 8.19 1.67
C CYS A 178 -6.94 9.48 1.33
N LYS A 179 -8.25 9.39 1.15
CA LYS A 179 -9.11 10.51 0.76
C LYS A 179 -9.74 11.17 1.98
N TYR A 180 -9.65 12.49 2.05
CA TYR A 180 -10.26 13.29 3.10
C TYR A 180 -10.61 14.68 2.56
N LYS A 181 -11.84 15.16 2.81
CA LYS A 181 -12.38 16.42 2.26
C LYS A 181 -12.13 16.59 0.75
N GLY A 182 -12.43 15.52 0.00
CA GLY A 182 -12.33 15.49 -1.46
C GLY A 182 -10.91 15.51 -2.04
N LYS A 183 -9.86 15.36 -1.23
CA LYS A 183 -8.46 15.34 -1.66
C LYS A 183 -7.73 14.08 -1.18
N ILE A 184 -6.67 13.70 -1.88
CA ILE A 184 -5.79 12.60 -1.45
C ILE A 184 -4.61 13.17 -0.66
N TRP A 185 -4.37 12.68 0.55
CA TRP A 185 -3.34 13.21 1.46
C TRP A 185 -2.20 12.23 1.76
N GLY A 186 -2.22 11.06 1.14
CA GLY A 186 -1.22 10.02 1.35
C GLY A 186 -1.14 9.04 0.19
N VAL A 187 -0.09 8.22 0.19
CA VAL A 187 0.06 7.10 -0.74
C VAL A 187 -0.18 5.81 0.03
N PRO A 188 -1.08 4.91 -0.43
CA PRO A 188 -1.29 3.62 0.20
C PRO A 188 0.01 2.83 0.29
N GLN A 189 0.40 2.45 1.51
CA GLN A 189 1.66 1.76 1.78
C GLN A 189 1.49 0.25 1.91
N ASP A 190 0.56 -0.16 2.76
CA ASP A 190 0.18 -1.54 3.03
C ASP A 190 -1.33 -1.61 3.31
N VAL A 191 -1.86 -2.83 3.27
CA VAL A 191 -3.25 -3.11 3.63
C VAL A 191 -3.22 -4.10 4.77
N ALA A 192 -3.86 -3.74 5.88
CA ALA A 192 -4.10 -4.67 6.97
C ALA A 192 -5.47 -5.32 6.76
N SER A 193 -5.49 -6.60 6.46
CA SER A 193 -6.72 -7.40 6.48
C SER A 193 -6.90 -7.99 7.87
N GLN A 194 -8.02 -7.67 8.49
CA GLN A 194 -8.44 -8.32 9.72
C GLN A 194 -9.09 -9.64 9.35
N VAL A 195 -8.57 -10.72 9.92
CA VAL A 195 -8.98 -12.09 9.56
C VAL A 195 -9.44 -12.84 10.79
N PHE A 196 -10.49 -13.64 10.61
CA PHE A 196 -11.00 -14.52 11.62
C PHE A 196 -10.36 -15.91 11.49
N TYR A 197 -9.66 -16.35 12.53
CA TYR A 197 -9.09 -17.69 12.60
C TYR A 197 -9.97 -18.59 13.47
N TYR A 198 -10.16 -19.83 13.05
CA TYR A 198 -10.87 -20.85 13.83
C TYR A 198 -10.07 -22.15 13.91
N ARG A 199 -10.29 -22.90 15.00
CA ARG A 199 -9.58 -24.16 15.30
C ARG A 199 -10.29 -25.35 14.66
N LYS A 200 -9.83 -25.76 13.48
CA LYS A 200 -10.37 -26.91 12.73
C LYS A 200 -10.35 -28.22 13.52
N ASP A 201 -9.29 -28.44 14.29
CA ASP A 201 -9.16 -29.60 15.19
C ASP A 201 -10.22 -29.64 16.29
N VAL A 202 -10.56 -28.49 16.90
CA VAL A 202 -11.64 -28.41 17.88
C VAL A 202 -12.99 -28.76 17.24
N LEU A 203 -13.26 -28.26 16.02
CA LEU A 203 -14.50 -28.62 15.29
C LEU A 203 -14.59 -30.12 15.00
N ARG A 204 -13.47 -30.78 14.65
CA ARG A 204 -13.41 -32.23 14.46
C ARG A 204 -13.67 -33.00 15.76
N GLU A 205 -13.06 -32.56 16.86
CA GLU A 205 -13.36 -33.12 18.19
C GLU A 205 -14.82 -32.89 18.59
N MET A 206 -15.44 -31.83 18.06
CA MET A 206 -16.87 -31.58 18.20
C MET A 206 -17.74 -32.54 17.37
N GLY A 207 -17.15 -33.30 16.44
CA GLY A 207 -17.84 -34.28 15.59
C GLY A 207 -18.20 -33.74 14.21
N TRP A 208 -17.70 -32.55 13.83
CA TRP A 208 -17.88 -32.03 12.48
C TRP A 208 -17.13 -32.90 11.47
N SER A 209 -17.75 -33.16 10.33
CA SER A 209 -17.10 -33.79 9.19
C SER A 209 -16.07 -32.85 8.55
N GLU A 210 -15.10 -33.40 7.82
CA GLU A 210 -14.13 -32.57 7.07
C GLU A 210 -14.83 -31.64 6.07
N GLU A 211 -15.93 -32.09 5.47
CA GLU A 211 -16.72 -31.27 4.55
C GLU A 211 -17.32 -30.04 5.26
N GLU A 212 -17.88 -30.22 6.46
CA GLU A 212 -18.41 -29.10 7.25
C GLU A 212 -17.31 -28.15 7.73
N VAL A 213 -16.17 -28.69 8.14
CA VAL A 213 -15.02 -27.88 8.59
C VAL A 213 -14.45 -27.03 7.46
N GLU A 214 -14.27 -27.60 6.27
CA GLU A 214 -13.73 -26.85 5.13
C GLU A 214 -14.77 -25.86 4.56
N ALA A 215 -16.06 -26.18 4.59
CA ALA A 215 -17.12 -25.29 4.11
C ALA A 215 -17.40 -24.10 5.04
N LEU A 216 -16.95 -24.12 6.30
CA LEU A 216 -17.29 -23.10 7.29
C LEU A 216 -16.89 -21.69 6.84
N ALA A 217 -15.70 -21.53 6.26
CA ALA A 217 -15.23 -20.22 5.79
C ALA A 217 -16.12 -19.66 4.68
N ASP A 218 -16.51 -20.49 3.72
CA ASP A 218 -17.38 -20.09 2.61
C ASP A 218 -18.80 -19.77 3.10
N LYS A 219 -19.31 -20.52 4.07
CA LYS A 219 -20.61 -20.25 4.69
C LYS A 219 -20.64 -18.94 5.48
N ILE A 220 -19.54 -18.60 6.17
CA ILE A 220 -19.38 -17.28 6.81
C ILE A 220 -19.39 -16.19 5.74
N ALA A 221 -18.59 -16.35 4.67
CA ALA A 221 -18.52 -15.37 3.58
C ALA A 221 -19.87 -15.18 2.85
N ALA A 222 -20.69 -16.24 2.76
CA ALA A 222 -22.03 -16.20 2.20
C ALA A 222 -23.11 -15.63 3.16
N GLY A 223 -22.75 -15.37 4.42
CA GLY A 223 -23.69 -14.93 5.46
C GLY A 223 -24.65 -16.03 5.95
N GLU A 224 -24.38 -17.30 5.61
CA GLU A 224 -25.15 -18.45 6.08
C GLU A 224 -24.81 -18.82 7.53
N VAL A 225 -23.58 -18.50 7.97
CA VAL A 225 -23.14 -18.62 9.36
C VAL A 225 -22.88 -17.23 9.90
N THR A 226 -23.64 -16.85 10.93
CA THR A 226 -23.59 -15.52 11.54
C THR A 226 -22.72 -15.47 12.78
N TRP A 227 -22.47 -14.27 13.30
CA TRP A 227 -21.83 -14.07 14.61
C TRP A 227 -22.55 -14.85 15.73
N ASP A 228 -23.88 -14.90 15.72
CA ASP A 228 -24.67 -15.66 16.69
C ASP A 228 -24.40 -17.18 16.61
N ASP A 229 -24.24 -17.70 15.40
CA ASP A 229 -23.96 -19.12 15.20
C ASP A 229 -22.54 -19.47 15.64
N LEU A 230 -21.57 -18.61 15.32
CA LEU A 230 -20.21 -18.75 15.82
C LEU A 230 -20.17 -18.70 17.36
N MET A 231 -20.95 -17.83 18.00
CA MET A 231 -21.04 -17.77 19.46
C MET A 231 -21.61 -19.06 20.06
N LYS A 232 -22.61 -19.69 19.41
CA LYS A 232 -23.14 -20.99 19.85
C LYS A 232 -22.10 -22.09 19.71
N ILE A 233 -21.38 -22.15 18.58
CA ILE A 233 -20.30 -23.12 18.35
C ILE A 233 -19.20 -22.96 19.41
N ALA A 234 -18.76 -21.72 19.65
CA ALA A 234 -17.78 -21.39 20.66
C ALA A 234 -18.21 -21.80 22.07
N LYS A 235 -19.49 -21.57 22.41
CA LYS A 235 -20.07 -21.98 23.69
C LYS A 235 -20.13 -23.50 23.85
N GLU A 236 -20.52 -24.23 22.82
CA GLU A 236 -20.54 -25.70 22.86
C GLU A 236 -19.11 -26.25 23.07
N ALA A 237 -18.12 -25.70 22.37
CA ALA A 237 -16.71 -26.09 22.54
C ALA A 237 -16.24 -25.90 23.99
N MET A 238 -16.65 -24.82 24.65
CA MET A 238 -16.37 -24.55 26.06
C MET A 238 -17.10 -25.52 27.00
N GLU A 239 -18.40 -25.76 26.79
CA GLU A 239 -19.21 -26.67 27.61
C GLU A 239 -18.69 -28.11 27.56
N ARG A 240 -18.08 -28.50 26.43
CA ARG A 240 -17.42 -29.79 26.23
C ARG A 240 -16.00 -29.84 26.77
N GLY A 241 -15.47 -28.73 27.29
CA GLY A 241 -14.11 -28.63 27.83
C GLY A 241 -13.01 -28.75 26.77
N LEU A 242 -13.32 -28.55 25.48
CA LEU A 242 -12.34 -28.63 24.38
C LEU A 242 -11.48 -27.37 24.30
N VAL A 243 -12.00 -26.25 24.79
CA VAL A 243 -11.30 -24.96 24.89
C VAL A 243 -11.66 -24.28 26.21
N GLU A 244 -10.74 -23.48 26.75
CA GLU A 244 -11.02 -22.62 27.91
C GLU A 244 -11.84 -21.38 27.53
N TRP A 245 -11.55 -20.79 26.37
CA TRP A 245 -12.19 -19.59 25.83
C TRP A 245 -12.68 -19.85 24.41
N GLY A 246 -13.97 -19.62 24.15
CA GLY A 246 -14.58 -19.87 22.84
C GLY A 246 -14.24 -18.81 21.79
N PHE A 247 -14.34 -17.53 22.14
CA PHE A 247 -13.82 -16.41 21.35
C PHE A 247 -12.66 -15.75 22.07
N TYR A 248 -11.56 -15.54 21.37
CA TYR A 248 -10.40 -14.85 21.90
C TYR A 248 -10.15 -13.55 21.13
N HIS A 249 -10.12 -12.44 21.84
CA HIS A 249 -9.69 -11.15 21.32
C HIS A 249 -8.60 -10.57 22.23
N ARG A 250 -7.80 -9.65 21.71
CA ARG A 250 -6.73 -9.01 22.49
C ARG A 250 -7.29 -8.25 23.72
N PRO A 251 -6.59 -8.22 24.86
CA PRO A 251 -7.07 -7.57 26.09
C PRO A 251 -6.96 -6.04 26.06
N ASN A 252 -6.39 -5.47 25.01
CA ASN A 252 -6.11 -4.04 24.88
C ASN A 252 -6.89 -3.44 23.70
N TRP A 253 -7.05 -2.11 23.68
CA TRP A 253 -7.50 -1.36 22.50
C TRP A 253 -6.65 -1.74 21.27
N GLY A 254 -7.16 -1.85 20.05
CA GLY A 254 -8.53 -1.65 19.59
C GLY A 254 -8.90 -2.50 18.38
N THR A 255 -8.45 -2.13 17.18
CA THR A 255 -9.08 -2.54 15.92
C THR A 255 -9.46 -4.02 15.83
N SER A 256 -10.76 -4.32 15.90
CA SER A 256 -11.41 -5.63 15.67
C SER A 256 -12.93 -5.54 15.92
N LEU A 257 -13.34 -4.84 16.99
CA LEU A 257 -14.76 -4.79 17.40
C LEU A 257 -15.58 -3.76 16.62
N GLU A 258 -14.92 -2.85 15.92
CA GLU A 258 -15.55 -1.92 15.00
C GLU A 258 -15.91 -2.57 13.65
N ILE A 259 -15.32 -3.71 13.30
CA ILE A 259 -15.55 -4.39 12.02
C ILE A 259 -17.00 -4.85 11.87
N PRO A 260 -17.63 -5.52 12.86
CA PRO A 260 -19.04 -5.88 12.76
C PRO A 260 -19.95 -4.66 12.56
N TYR A 261 -19.58 -3.51 13.14
CA TYR A 261 -20.33 -2.27 12.96
C TYR A 261 -20.20 -1.74 11.52
N TYR A 262 -19.00 -1.76 10.94
CA TYR A 262 -18.80 -1.44 9.51
C TYR A 262 -19.54 -2.42 8.59
N GLU A 263 -19.49 -3.73 8.89
CA GLU A 263 -20.22 -4.76 8.14
C GLU A 263 -21.74 -4.57 8.18
N ALA A 264 -22.26 -4.02 9.28
CA ALA A 264 -23.66 -3.63 9.42
C ALA A 264 -24.01 -2.29 8.72
N GLY A 265 -23.07 -1.71 7.96
CA GLY A 265 -23.23 -0.45 7.24
C GLY A 265 -23.02 0.80 8.09
N GLY A 266 -22.46 0.64 9.28
CA GLY A 266 -22.12 1.75 10.18
C GLY A 266 -20.87 2.49 9.73
N GLU A 267 -20.86 3.80 9.94
CA GLU A 267 -19.69 4.66 9.73
C GLU A 267 -19.34 5.36 11.03
N PHE A 268 -18.06 5.63 11.28
CA PHE A 268 -17.61 6.43 12.43
C PHE A 268 -17.28 7.87 12.05
N TYR A 269 -17.06 8.16 10.76
CA TYR A 269 -16.64 9.47 10.27
C TYR A 269 -17.45 9.89 9.06
N ASP A 270 -17.85 11.16 9.05
CA ASP A 270 -18.24 11.85 7.84
C ASP A 270 -16.97 12.47 7.21
N LEU A 271 -16.53 11.90 6.08
CA LEU A 271 -15.29 12.31 5.40
C LEU A 271 -15.35 13.71 4.77
N GLU A 272 -16.55 14.27 4.58
CA GLU A 272 -16.75 15.62 4.04
C GLU A 272 -16.70 16.66 5.15
N THR A 273 -17.35 16.38 6.28
CA THR A 273 -17.43 17.35 7.39
C THR A 273 -16.33 17.17 8.44
N GLY A 274 -15.66 16.01 8.45
CA GLY A 274 -14.66 15.65 9.47
C GLY A 274 -15.25 15.34 10.84
N LYS A 275 -16.57 15.14 10.94
CA LYS A 275 -17.26 14.90 12.22
C LYS A 275 -17.40 13.41 12.50
N LEU A 276 -17.39 13.09 13.80
CA LEU A 276 -17.77 11.76 14.27
C LEU A 276 -19.28 11.54 14.05
N VAL A 277 -19.62 10.37 13.53
CA VAL A 277 -21.01 9.93 13.31
C VAL A 277 -21.23 8.57 13.97
N LEU A 278 -22.50 8.24 14.24
CA LEU A 278 -22.89 6.97 14.83
C LEU A 278 -24.24 6.53 14.27
N ASP A 279 -24.26 5.46 13.49
CA ASP A 279 -25.46 4.81 13.00
C ASP A 279 -26.00 3.84 14.06
N LYS A 280 -27.12 4.23 14.68
CA LYS A 280 -27.77 3.43 15.72
C LYS A 280 -28.36 2.12 15.21
N LYS A 281 -28.57 1.95 13.90
CA LYS A 281 -29.07 0.70 13.32
C LYS A 281 -27.95 -0.32 13.21
N ALA A 282 -26.73 0.12 12.88
CA ALA A 282 -25.56 -0.73 12.80
C ALA A 282 -25.04 -1.20 14.18
N LEU A 283 -25.56 -0.64 15.28
CA LEU A 283 -25.27 -1.09 16.65
C LEU A 283 -26.16 -2.23 17.17
N LYS A 284 -27.16 -2.65 16.38
CA LYS A 284 -28.14 -3.66 16.79
C LYS A 284 -27.83 -5.01 16.16
#